data_AF-A0AAJ4R8D1-F1
#
_entry.id   AF-A0AAJ4R8D1-F1
#
_cell.length_a   1.000
_cell.length_b   1.000
_cell.length_c   1.000
_cell.angle_alpha   90.00
_cell.angle_beta   90.00
_cell.angle_gamma   90.00
#
_symmetry.space_group_name_H-M   'P 1'
#
loop_
_entity.id
_entity.type
_entity.pdbx_description
1 polymer ?
#
loop_
_entity_poly.entity_id
_entity_poly.type
_entity_poly.pdbx_seq_one_letter_code
_entity_poly.pdbx_strand_id
1 'polypeptide(L)'
;MSESSLHALRDRIETLASETGSYYLVCARCGDRPVPAATLRFESRAVARVAADVTAQYRSRLREYDPALPRYEIIVCETGPETGSRPFDAGLATHSEA
;
A
#
# COMPACT_ATOMS: atom_id res chain seq x y z
N MET A 1 16.84 -17.88 -17.70
CA MET A 1 17.50 -17.10 -16.64
C MET A 1 16.79 -15.76 -16.47
N SER A 2 15.79 -15.72 -15.60
CA SER A 2 15.25 -14.48 -15.03
C SER A 2 14.63 -14.83 -13.70
N GLU A 3 15.47 -15.38 -12.81
CA GLU A 3 15.15 -15.35 -11.40
C GLU A 3 15.59 -14.01 -10.85
N SER A 4 14.70 -13.03 -10.88
CA SER A 4 14.91 -11.80 -10.12
C SER A 4 14.94 -12.19 -8.64
N SER A 5 16.13 -12.17 -8.03
CA SER A 5 16.31 -12.50 -6.61
C SER A 5 15.42 -11.61 -5.73
N LEU A 6 15.11 -12.07 -4.52
CA LEU A 6 14.35 -11.26 -3.55
C LEU A 6 14.99 -9.88 -3.34
N HIS A 7 16.32 -9.80 -3.37
CA HIS A 7 17.07 -8.56 -3.29
C HIS A 7 16.85 -7.67 -4.52
N ALA A 8 16.99 -8.21 -5.74
CA ALA A 8 16.74 -7.44 -6.96
C ALA A 8 15.30 -6.92 -7.07
N LEU A 9 14.32 -7.70 -6.59
CA LEU A 9 12.93 -7.26 -6.52
C LEU A 9 12.74 -6.13 -5.49
N ARG A 10 13.38 -6.24 -4.32
CA ARG A 10 13.36 -5.19 -3.30
C ARG A 10 13.96 -3.89 -3.84
N ASP A 11 15.17 -3.94 -4.41
CA ASP A 11 15.85 -2.77 -4.94
C ASP A 11 15.02 -2.07 -6.03
N ARG A 12 14.35 -2.86 -6.88
CA ARG A 12 13.47 -2.33 -7.91
C ARG A 12 12.25 -1.61 -7.33
N ILE A 13 11.65 -2.13 -6.25
CA ILE A 13 10.51 -1.47 -5.58
C ILE A 13 10.99 -0.15 -4.94
N GLU A 14 12.15 -0.18 -4.28
CA GLU A 14 12.75 1.00 -3.64
C GLU A 14 13.13 2.08 -4.66
N THR A 15 13.63 1.70 -5.84
CA THR A 15 13.94 2.65 -6.94
C THR A 15 12.69 3.33 -7.52
N LEU A 16 11.54 2.65 -7.47
CA LEU A 16 10.27 3.24 -7.91
C LEU A 16 9.65 4.18 -6.86
N ALA A 17 10.14 4.13 -5.62
CA ALA A 17 9.59 4.92 -4.55
C ALA A 17 9.91 6.40 -4.72
N SER A 18 8.99 7.24 -4.27
CA SER A 18 9.13 8.69 -4.22
C SER A 18 8.70 9.18 -2.84
N GLU A 19 9.53 10.02 -2.23
CA GLU A 19 9.26 10.61 -0.91
C GLU A 19 8.05 11.55 -0.92
N THR A 20 7.73 12.13 -2.08
CA THR A 20 6.60 13.04 -2.29
C THR A 20 5.38 12.36 -2.92
N GLY A 21 5.41 11.04 -3.06
CA GLY A 21 4.34 10.28 -3.70
C GLY A 21 3.04 10.21 -2.90
N SER A 22 1.92 10.44 -3.56
CA SER A 22 0.58 10.28 -2.94
C SER A 22 0.08 8.85 -2.97
N TYR A 23 0.64 7.99 -3.82
CA TYR A 23 0.20 6.61 -4.02
C TYR A 23 0.92 5.64 -3.08
N TYR A 24 0.19 4.63 -2.61
CA TYR A 24 0.71 3.59 -1.72
C TYR A 24 0.02 2.25 -1.99
N LEU A 25 0.56 1.18 -1.41
CA LEU A 25 0.06 -0.17 -1.60
C LEU A 25 -0.61 -0.69 -0.33
N VAL A 26 -1.74 -1.36 -0.50
CA VAL A 26 -2.44 -2.08 0.58
C VAL A 26 -2.89 -3.46 0.11
N CYS A 27 -3.10 -4.34 1.07
CA CYS A 27 -3.80 -5.59 0.93
C CYS A 27 -5.30 -5.32 0.81
N ALA A 28 -5.94 -5.72 -0.29
CA ALA A 28 -7.38 -5.51 -0.50
C ALA A 28 -8.25 -6.17 0.59
N ARG A 29 -7.77 -7.28 1.16
CA ARG A 29 -8.51 -8.04 2.19
C ARG A 29 -8.32 -7.47 3.60
N CYS A 30 -7.09 -7.09 3.92
CA CYS A 30 -6.66 -6.83 5.29
C CYS A 30 -6.43 -5.33 5.57
N GLY A 31 -6.34 -4.49 4.53
CA GLY A 31 -6.01 -3.07 4.66
C GLY A 31 -4.54 -2.81 5.01
N ASP A 32 -3.81 -3.83 5.47
CA ASP A 32 -2.40 -3.73 5.82
C ASP A 32 -1.50 -3.47 4.61
N ARG A 33 -0.38 -2.80 4.87
CA ARG A 33 0.61 -2.49 3.84
C ARG A 33 1.61 -3.64 3.68
N PRO A 34 1.80 -4.16 2.46
CA PRO A 34 2.66 -5.32 2.25
C PRO A 34 4.15 -4.95 2.35
N VAL A 35 4.92 -5.70 3.14
CA VAL A 35 6.40 -5.66 3.08
C VAL A 35 6.86 -6.27 1.74
N PRO A 36 7.80 -5.63 1.01
CA PRO A 36 8.67 -4.51 1.41
C PRO A 36 8.12 -3.11 1.16
N ALA A 37 7.00 -2.94 0.47
CA ALA A 37 6.45 -1.62 0.12
C ALA A 37 5.70 -0.90 1.26
N ALA A 38 5.75 -1.41 2.49
CA ALA A 38 4.93 -0.94 3.60
C ALA A 38 5.17 0.54 3.94
N THR A 39 6.42 0.99 3.83
CA THR A 39 6.86 2.36 4.10
C THR A 39 6.97 3.21 2.85
N LEU A 40 6.80 2.62 1.67
CA LEU A 40 7.08 3.28 0.40
C LEU A 40 5.84 4.00 -0.15
N ARG A 41 6.12 5.06 -0.89
CA ARG A 41 5.15 5.88 -1.61
C ARG A 41 5.57 5.99 -3.07
N PHE A 42 4.61 6.29 -3.94
CA PHE A 42 4.82 6.34 -5.38
C PHE A 42 4.20 7.61 -5.95
N GLU A 43 4.89 8.21 -6.91
CA GLU A 43 4.49 9.50 -7.50
C GLU A 43 3.20 9.41 -8.31
N SER A 44 3.05 8.33 -9.08
CA SER A 44 1.90 8.14 -9.97
C SER A 44 1.26 6.78 -9.80
N ARG A 45 -0.03 6.70 -10.18
CA ARG A 45 -0.75 5.43 -10.24
C ARG A 45 -0.07 4.38 -11.12
N ALA A 46 0.56 4.81 -12.22
CA ALA A 46 1.26 3.91 -13.13
C ALA A 46 2.51 3.30 -12.46
N VAL A 47 3.31 4.13 -11.79
CA VAL A 47 4.48 3.66 -11.03
C VAL A 47 4.04 2.75 -9.88
N ALA A 48 2.99 3.13 -9.15
CA ALA A 48 2.43 2.31 -8.08
C ALA A 48 1.92 0.95 -8.58
N ARG A 49 1.34 0.89 -9.78
CA ARG A 49 0.91 -0.37 -10.42
C ARG A 49 2.10 -1.29 -10.66
N VAL A 50 3.18 -0.77 -11.22
CA VAL A 50 4.42 -1.54 -11.43
C VAL A 50 4.97 -2.02 -10.09
N ALA A 51 5.00 -1.15 -9.07
CA ALA A 51 5.44 -1.54 -7.74
C ALA A 51 4.55 -2.63 -7.10
N ALA A 52 3.24 -2.60 -7.34
CA ALA A 52 2.32 -3.65 -6.89
C ALA A 52 2.65 -4.99 -7.54
N ASP A 53 2.89 -5.02 -8.85
CA ASP A 53 3.26 -6.23 -9.59
C ASP A 53 4.60 -6.81 -9.12
N VAL A 54 5.60 -5.95 -8.87
CA VAL A 54 6.92 -6.37 -8.35
C VAL A 54 6.79 -6.89 -6.90
N THR A 55 5.96 -6.23 -6.07
CA THR A 55 5.70 -6.69 -4.70
C THR A 55 4.97 -8.03 -4.68
N ALA A 56 4.03 -8.26 -5.59
CA ALA A 56 3.34 -9.55 -5.72
C ALA A 56 4.31 -10.67 -6.13
N GLN A 57 5.24 -10.38 -7.04
CA GLN A 57 6.32 -11.32 -7.40
C GLN A 57 7.24 -11.62 -6.21
N TYR A 58 7.65 -10.59 -5.45
CA TYR A 58 8.45 -10.75 -4.25
C TYR A 58 7.79 -11.68 -3.23
N ARG A 59 6.49 -11.45 -2.94
CA ARG A 59 5.73 -12.30 -2.02
C ARG A 59 5.51 -13.71 -2.54
N SER A 60 5.32 -13.87 -3.85
CA SER A 60 5.19 -15.20 -4.47
C SER A 60 6.46 -16.02 -4.30
N ARG A 61 7.64 -15.39 -4.49
CA ARG A 61 8.93 -16.04 -4.24
C ARG A 61 9.19 -16.31 -2.77
N LEU A 62 8.82 -15.39 -1.88
CA LEU A 62 8.92 -15.65 -0.44
C LEU A 62 8.16 -16.93 -0.02
N ARG A 63 7.05 -17.26 -0.69
CA ARG A 63 6.27 -18.46 -0.40
C ARG A 63 6.97 -19.76 -0.77
N GLU A 64 7.99 -19.70 -1.61
CA GLU A 64 8.87 -20.86 -1.88
C GLU A 64 9.71 -21.20 -0.65
N TYR A 65 10.02 -20.20 0.19
CA TYR A 65 10.77 -20.37 1.44
C TYR A 65 9.85 -20.54 2.66
N ASP A 66 8.73 -19.81 2.71
CA ASP A 66 7.72 -19.90 3.76
C ASP A 66 6.31 -20.11 3.17
N PRO A 67 5.85 -21.36 3.07
CA PRO A 67 4.54 -21.69 2.52
C PRO A 67 3.35 -21.14 3.33
N ALA A 68 3.56 -20.82 4.62
CA ALA A 68 2.51 -20.32 5.51
C ALA A 68 2.14 -18.85 5.23
N LEU A 69 2.94 -18.15 4.41
CA LEU A 69 2.69 -16.75 4.09
C LEU A 69 1.33 -16.53 3.40
N PRO A 70 0.52 -15.58 3.90
CA PRO A 70 -0.75 -15.24 3.29
C PRO A 70 -0.60 -14.70 1.86
N ARG A 71 -1.55 -15.06 1.01
CA ARG A 71 -1.72 -14.45 -0.31
C ARG A 71 -2.34 -13.06 -0.15
N TYR A 72 -1.59 -12.03 -0.53
CA TYR A 72 -2.08 -10.66 -0.55
C TYR A 72 -2.50 -10.29 -1.97
N GLU A 73 -3.72 -9.79 -2.08
CA GLU A 73 -4.18 -9.09 -3.27
C GLU A 73 -3.79 -7.63 -3.11
N ILE A 74 -2.77 -7.20 -3.84
CA ILE A 74 -2.14 -5.89 -3.65
C ILE A 74 -2.85 -4.88 -4.56
N ILE A 75 -3.38 -3.82 -3.98
CA ILE A 75 -4.04 -2.73 -4.69
C ILE A 75 -3.32 -1.42 -4.45
N VAL A 76 -3.48 -0.50 -5.41
CA VAL A 76 -2.97 0.87 -5.33
C VAL A 76 -4.03 1.75 -4.71
N CYS A 77 -3.66 2.46 -3.66
CA CYS A 77 -4.45 3.51 -3.06
C CYS A 77 -3.77 4.87 -3.25
N GLU A 78 -4.58 5.91 -3.29
CA GLU A 78 -4.14 7.30 -3.34
C GLU A 78 -4.47 7.95 -1.99
N THR A 79 -3.54 8.72 -1.46
CA THR A 79 -3.84 9.63 -0.36
C THR A 79 -4.71 10.71 -0.98
N GLY A 80 -6.03 10.67 -0.72
CA GLY A 80 -6.96 11.66 -1.25
C GLY A 80 -6.48 13.07 -0.93
N PRO A 81 -6.90 14.09 -1.70
CA PRO A 81 -6.57 15.46 -1.34
C PRO A 81 -6.95 15.63 0.12
N GLU A 82 -6.04 16.21 0.91
CA GLU A 82 -6.34 16.76 2.22
C GLU A 82 -7.44 17.81 2.02
N THR A 83 -8.66 17.36 1.80
CA THR A 83 -9.82 18.22 1.72
C THR A 83 -9.98 18.60 3.17
N GLY A 84 -9.30 19.69 3.56
CA GLY A 84 -9.07 20.07 4.94
C GLY A 84 -10.33 19.76 5.71
N SER A 85 -10.24 18.75 6.58
CA SER A 85 -11.35 18.32 7.40
C SER A 85 -11.90 19.59 8.01
N ARG A 86 -13.09 20.02 7.56
CA ARG A 86 -13.87 20.95 8.36
C ARG A 86 -13.96 20.28 9.72
N PRO A 87 -13.65 20.97 10.83
CA PRO A 87 -13.82 20.39 12.14
C PRO A 87 -15.25 19.83 12.17
N PHE A 88 -15.37 18.57 12.55
CA PHE A 88 -16.65 17.90 12.69
C PHE A 88 -17.49 18.76 13.62
N ASP A 89 -18.41 19.56 13.06
CA ASP A 89 -19.21 20.52 13.81
C ASP A 89 -19.96 19.74 14.89
N ALA A 90 -19.62 20.06 16.13
CA ALA A 90 -20.40 19.68 17.29
C ALA A 90 -21.76 20.38 17.18
N GLY A 91 -22.85 19.62 17.01
CA GLY A 91 -24.18 20.24 17.01
C GLY A 91 -25.37 19.28 16.83
N LEU A 92 -26.12 19.13 17.93
CA LEU A 92 -27.46 18.54 18.11
C LEU A 92 -27.56 16.99 18.12
N ALA A 93 -28.16 16.35 19.13
CA ALA A 93 -29.44 16.72 19.71
C ALA A 93 -29.48 16.78 21.26
N THR A 94 -30.11 17.86 21.72
CA THR A 94 -30.72 18.03 23.04
C THR A 94 -31.74 16.92 23.31
N HIS A 95 -31.56 16.14 24.37
CA HIS A 95 -32.70 15.52 25.02
C HIS A 95 -33.17 16.44 26.15
N SER A 96 -34.31 17.05 25.88
CA SER A 96 -35.22 17.62 26.87
C SER A 96 -35.82 16.45 27.65
N GLU A 97 -35.74 16.48 28.98
CA GLU A 97 -36.66 15.72 29.81
C GLU A 97 -37.21 16.61 30.93
N ALA A 98 -38.52 16.45 31.12
CA ALA A 98 -39.46 17.33 31.79
C ALA A 98 -39.61 17.01 33.29
#